data_AF-A0A3M2GVK8-F1
#
_entry.id   AF-A0A3M2GVK8-F1
#
_cell.length_a   1.000
_cell.length_b   1.000
_cell.length_c   1.000
_cell.angle_alpha   90.00
_cell.angle_beta   90.00
_cell.angle_gamma   90.00
#
_symmetry.space_group_name_H-M   'P 1'
#
loop_
_entity.id
_entity.type
_entity.pdbx_description
1 polymer ?
#
loop_
_entity_poly.entity_id
_entity_poly.type
_entity_poly.pdbx_seq_one_letter_code
_entity_poly.pdbx_strand_id
1 'polypeptide(L)'
;NYFQDALLDDPENPLLHFNVGAVLYKKEKYEEALQSFQKALATEDVQLQEKAYYNIGNTYYRMQKYKEAVEAYIKALELDPTDGDAKYNLELVRAKLKEMAEKQPQQNQPQQEQIEPSEYAKQLKKQAEALVAQRQYHAAYDLMQKGLQVDPTVAAFQGFIDRLKNVVAIEDSVKI
;
A
#
# COMPACT_ATOMS: atom_id res chain seq x y z
N ASN A 1 -36.61 14.02 -14.26
CA ASN A 1 -35.60 14.09 -13.18
C ASN A 1 -34.40 14.75 -13.84
N TYR A 2 -34.17 16.05 -13.62
CA TYR A 2 -33.30 16.90 -14.46
C TYR A 2 -31.97 16.28 -14.93
N PHE A 3 -31.31 15.46 -14.09
CA PHE A 3 -30.05 14.78 -14.43
C PHE A 3 -30.22 13.59 -15.38
N GLN A 4 -31.32 12.83 -15.28
CA GLN A 4 -31.64 11.74 -16.21
C GLN A 4 -32.02 12.29 -17.58
N ASP A 5 -32.69 13.45 -17.60
CA ASP A 5 -33.07 14.13 -18.85
C ASP A 5 -31.82 14.73 -19.54
N ALA A 6 -30.90 15.32 -18.78
CA ALA A 6 -29.61 15.82 -19.32
C ALA A 6 -28.69 14.71 -19.86
N LEU A 7 -28.72 13.50 -19.27
CA LEU A 7 -27.98 12.33 -19.76
C LEU A 7 -28.52 11.80 -21.09
N LEU A 8 -29.76 12.13 -21.45
CA LEU A 8 -30.35 11.74 -22.74
C LEU A 8 -29.94 12.68 -23.88
N ASP A 9 -29.62 13.94 -23.57
CA ASP A 9 -29.22 14.94 -24.57
C ASP A 9 -27.74 14.84 -24.94
N ASP A 10 -26.86 14.46 -23.99
CA ASP A 10 -25.44 14.20 -24.23
C ASP A 10 -24.91 13.10 -23.28
N PRO A 11 -25.09 11.82 -23.62
CA PRO A 11 -24.78 10.69 -22.75
C PRO A 11 -23.28 10.52 -22.48
N GLU A 12 -22.40 11.17 -23.25
CA GLU A 12 -20.94 11.08 -23.10
C GLU A 12 -20.34 12.32 -22.42
N ASN A 13 -21.15 13.30 -22.01
CA ASN A 13 -20.65 14.54 -21.42
C ASN A 13 -19.87 14.29 -20.12
N PRO A 14 -18.54 14.50 -20.10
CA PRO A 14 -17.74 14.17 -18.93
C PRO A 14 -18.06 15.04 -17.71
N LEU A 15 -18.41 16.31 -17.93
CA LEU A 15 -18.80 17.23 -16.86
C LEU A 15 -20.13 16.82 -16.23
N LEU A 16 -21.07 16.32 -17.02
CA LEU A 16 -22.33 15.79 -16.50
C LEU A 16 -22.09 14.56 -15.63
N HIS A 17 -21.27 13.61 -16.09
CA HIS A 17 -20.88 12.44 -15.29
C HIS A 17 -20.17 12.83 -14.00
N PHE A 18 -19.32 13.86 -14.02
CA PHE A 18 -18.70 14.41 -12.81
C PHE A 18 -19.75 14.94 -11.82
N ASN A 19 -20.69 15.75 -12.30
CA ASN A 19 -21.75 16.32 -11.45
C ASN A 19 -22.68 15.23 -10.88
N VAL A 20 -23.04 14.24 -11.69
CA VAL A 20 -23.81 13.07 -11.26
C VAL A 20 -23.04 12.29 -10.18
N GLY A 21 -21.75 12.06 -10.38
CA GLY A 21 -20.86 11.44 -9.39
C GLY A 21 -20.86 12.21 -8.07
N ALA A 22 -20.74 13.54 -8.11
CA ALA A 22 -20.76 14.38 -6.91
C ALA A 22 -22.10 14.31 -6.16
N VAL A 23 -23.23 14.24 -6.87
CA VAL A 23 -24.55 14.06 -6.26
C VAL A 23 -24.68 12.66 -5.64
N LEU A 24 -24.23 11.62 -6.33
CA LEU A 24 -24.25 10.25 -5.82
C LEU A 24 -23.37 10.09 -4.58
N TYR A 25 -22.17 10.68 -4.59
CA TYR A 25 -21.27 10.71 -3.45
C TYR A 25 -21.93 11.36 -2.23
N LYS A 26 -22.61 12.50 -2.42
CA LYS A 26 -23.37 13.17 -1.34
C LYS A 26 -24.55 12.33 -0.83
N LYS A 27 -25.08 11.43 -1.64
CA LYS A 27 -26.11 10.45 -1.26
C LYS A 27 -25.52 9.15 -0.69
N GLU A 28 -24.21 9.11 -0.45
CA GLU A 28 -23.48 7.94 0.06
C GLU A 28 -23.56 6.71 -0.83
N LYS A 29 -23.86 6.93 -2.11
CA LYS A 29 -23.96 5.94 -3.17
C LYS A 29 -22.59 5.76 -3.84
N TYR A 30 -21.62 5.24 -3.09
CA TYR A 30 -20.21 5.32 -3.45
C TYR A 30 -19.85 4.53 -4.72
N GLU A 31 -20.39 3.32 -4.90
CA GLU A 31 -20.13 2.51 -6.10
C GLU A 31 -20.65 3.20 -7.37
N GLU A 32 -21.85 3.79 -7.30
CA GLU A 32 -22.47 4.51 -8.42
C GLU A 32 -21.76 5.85 -8.68
N ALA A 33 -21.31 6.52 -7.62
CA ALA A 33 -20.48 7.72 -7.72
C ALA A 33 -19.15 7.43 -8.40
N LEU A 34 -18.48 6.34 -8.01
CA LEU A 34 -17.21 5.90 -8.58
C LEU A 34 -17.34 5.65 -10.09
N GLN A 35 -18.38 4.93 -10.52
CA GLN A 35 -18.64 4.70 -11.95
C GLN A 35 -18.84 6.02 -12.72
N SER A 36 -19.54 6.97 -12.11
CA SER A 36 -19.80 8.27 -12.74
C SER A 36 -18.52 9.11 -12.84
N PHE A 37 -17.71 9.17 -11.78
CA PHE A 37 -16.41 9.85 -11.85
C PHE A 37 -15.44 9.19 -12.83
N GLN A 38 -15.45 7.87 -12.96
CA GLN A 38 -14.64 7.16 -13.96
C GLN A 38 -15.05 7.52 -15.39
N LYS A 39 -16.35 7.67 -15.67
CA LYS A 39 -16.82 8.18 -16.97
C LYS A 39 -16.41 9.63 -17.22
N ALA A 40 -16.34 10.46 -16.17
CA ALA A 40 -15.86 11.83 -16.27
C ALA A 40 -14.38 11.95 -16.70
N LEU A 41 -13.59 10.88 -16.57
CA LEU A 41 -12.21 10.84 -17.07
C LEU A 41 -12.12 10.76 -18.60
N ALA A 42 -13.22 10.50 -19.31
CA ALA A 42 -13.30 10.55 -20.77
C ALA A 42 -13.33 12.01 -21.31
N THR A 43 -12.50 12.87 -20.76
CA THR A 43 -12.34 14.29 -21.12
C THR A 43 -10.88 14.57 -21.46
N GLU A 44 -10.63 15.57 -22.30
CA GLU A 44 -9.29 16.13 -22.52
C GLU A 44 -8.98 17.28 -21.55
N ASP A 45 -9.96 17.76 -20.79
CA ASP A 45 -9.77 18.79 -19.78
C ASP A 45 -9.03 18.23 -18.55
N VAL A 46 -7.74 18.54 -18.47
CA VAL A 46 -6.85 18.14 -17.37
C VAL A 46 -7.35 18.59 -16.00
N GLN A 47 -8.00 19.75 -15.88
CA GLN A 47 -8.54 20.19 -14.58
C GLN A 47 -9.77 19.38 -14.18
N LEU A 48 -10.57 18.94 -15.15
CA LEU A 48 -11.69 18.04 -14.87
C LEU A 48 -11.19 16.64 -14.52
N GLN A 49 -10.14 16.14 -15.19
CA GLN A 49 -9.50 14.87 -14.86
C GLN A 49 -8.92 14.87 -13.44
N GLU A 50 -8.23 15.93 -13.06
CA GLU A 50 -7.70 16.14 -11.71
C GLU A 50 -8.82 16.02 -10.67
N LYS A 51 -9.87 16.85 -10.81
CA LYS A 51 -11.03 16.83 -9.89
C LYS A 51 -11.71 15.47 -9.86
N ALA A 52 -11.80 14.79 -10.99
CA ALA A 52 -12.38 13.44 -11.07
C ALA A 52 -11.51 12.44 -10.29
N TYR A 53 -10.18 12.45 -10.46
CA TYR A 53 -9.27 11.59 -9.68
C TYR A 53 -9.32 11.90 -8.18
N TYR A 54 -9.35 13.18 -7.79
CA TYR A 54 -9.51 13.58 -6.39
C TYR A 54 -10.81 13.01 -5.79
N ASN A 55 -11.93 13.13 -6.49
CA ASN A 55 -13.21 12.60 -6.03
C ASN A 55 -13.28 11.06 -6.07
N ILE A 56 -12.58 10.40 -6.98
CA ILE A 56 -12.39 8.95 -6.98
C ILE A 56 -11.63 8.53 -5.71
N GLY A 57 -10.57 9.26 -5.34
CA GLY A 57 -9.83 9.04 -4.10
C GLY A 57 -10.71 9.17 -2.86
N ASN A 58 -11.52 10.23 -2.79
CA ASN A 58 -12.50 10.42 -1.72
C ASN A 58 -13.52 9.28 -1.67
N THR A 59 -13.99 8.82 -2.82
CA THR A 59 -14.97 7.73 -2.93
C THR A 59 -14.39 6.41 -2.44
N TYR A 60 -13.17 6.04 -2.88
CA TYR A 60 -12.47 4.87 -2.36
C TYR A 60 -12.19 4.96 -0.86
N TYR A 61 -11.85 6.15 -0.35
CA TYR A 61 -11.66 6.38 1.08
C TYR A 61 -12.93 6.06 1.88
N ARG A 62 -14.11 6.55 1.43
CA ARG A 62 -15.40 6.26 2.09
C ARG A 62 -15.75 4.78 2.04
N MET A 63 -15.33 4.07 0.98
CA MET A 63 -15.47 2.62 0.85
C MET A 63 -14.40 1.83 1.62
N GLN A 64 -13.51 2.49 2.38
CA GLN A 64 -12.38 1.88 3.09
C GLN A 64 -11.37 1.14 2.18
N LYS A 65 -11.38 1.44 0.88
CA LYS A 65 -10.45 0.92 -0.13
C LYS A 65 -9.22 1.82 -0.20
N TYR A 66 -8.44 1.80 0.88
CA TYR A 66 -7.40 2.82 1.09
C TYR A 66 -6.23 2.75 0.09
N LYS A 67 -5.91 1.57 -0.48
CA LYS A 67 -4.85 1.44 -1.48
C LYS A 67 -5.24 2.13 -2.78
N GLU A 68 -6.46 1.87 -3.25
CA GLU A 68 -7.03 2.49 -4.45
C GLU A 68 -7.22 4.00 -4.26
N ALA A 69 -7.55 4.45 -3.03
CA ALA A 69 -7.58 5.87 -2.69
C ALA A 69 -6.21 6.55 -2.86
N VAL A 70 -5.11 5.90 -2.42
CA VAL A 70 -3.74 6.41 -2.63
C VAL A 70 -3.47 6.63 -4.11
N GLU A 71 -3.74 5.62 -4.94
CA GLU A 71 -3.46 5.68 -6.37
C GLU A 71 -4.23 6.81 -7.04
N ALA A 72 -5.50 7.00 -6.68
CA ALA A 72 -6.33 8.08 -7.21
C ALA A 72 -5.82 9.47 -6.79
N TYR A 73 -5.45 9.68 -5.53
CA TYR A 73 -4.88 10.97 -5.10
C TYR A 73 -3.51 11.25 -5.73
N ILE A 74 -2.68 10.23 -5.94
CA ILE A 74 -1.42 10.39 -6.67
C ILE A 74 -1.69 10.88 -8.10
N LYS A 75 -2.65 10.27 -8.81
CA LYS A 75 -3.02 10.71 -10.16
C LYS A 75 -3.56 12.15 -10.19
N ALA A 76 -4.36 12.55 -9.20
CA ALA A 76 -4.77 13.94 -9.08
C ALA A 76 -3.56 14.89 -8.93
N LEU A 77 -2.61 14.53 -8.06
CA LEU A 77 -1.39 15.31 -7.81
C LEU A 77 -0.38 15.29 -8.97
N GLU A 78 -0.42 14.28 -9.84
CA GLU A 78 0.33 14.26 -11.09
C GLU A 78 -0.19 15.31 -12.09
N LEU A 79 -1.50 15.60 -12.06
CA LEU A 79 -2.15 16.60 -12.91
C LEU A 79 -2.10 18.00 -12.31
N ASP A 80 -2.32 18.14 -11.00
CA ASP A 80 -2.10 19.37 -10.24
C ASP A 80 -1.28 19.11 -8.96
N PRO A 81 0.05 19.31 -9.02
CA PRO A 81 0.91 19.16 -7.85
C PRO A 81 0.67 20.21 -6.76
N THR A 82 -0.16 21.23 -6.99
CA THR A 82 -0.44 22.31 -6.04
C THR A 82 -1.71 22.10 -5.22
N ASP A 83 -2.52 21.09 -5.55
CA ASP A 83 -3.72 20.75 -4.78
C ASP A 83 -3.36 20.36 -3.33
N GLY A 84 -3.69 21.26 -2.40
CA GLY A 84 -3.46 21.06 -0.97
C GLY A 84 -4.40 20.03 -0.35
N ASP A 85 -5.62 19.92 -0.84
CA ASP A 85 -6.62 18.99 -0.32
C ASP A 85 -6.26 17.55 -0.71
N ALA A 86 -5.84 17.33 -1.96
CA ALA A 86 -5.34 16.03 -2.41
C ALA A 86 -4.10 15.57 -1.63
N LYS A 87 -3.15 16.47 -1.33
CA LYS A 87 -1.99 16.15 -0.47
C LYS A 87 -2.40 15.75 0.94
N TYR A 88 -3.27 16.55 1.56
CA TYR A 88 -3.76 16.27 2.91
C TYR A 88 -4.49 14.93 2.98
N ASN A 89 -5.38 14.65 2.03
CA ASN A 89 -6.12 13.39 1.99
C ASN A 89 -5.23 12.18 1.69
N LEU A 90 -4.21 12.34 0.85
CA LEU A 90 -3.20 11.30 0.61
C LEU A 90 -2.42 10.96 1.89
N GLU A 91 -1.99 11.96 2.66
CA GLU A 91 -1.33 11.76 3.95
C GLU A 91 -2.25 11.06 4.95
N LEU A 92 -3.50 11.49 5.05
CA LEU A 92 -4.53 10.88 5.90
C LEU A 92 -4.73 9.40 5.55
N VAL A 93 -4.87 9.08 4.27
CA VAL A 93 -5.02 7.70 3.80
C VAL A 93 -3.78 6.85 4.10
N ARG A 94 -2.58 7.39 3.90
CA ARG A 94 -1.33 6.67 4.23
C ARG A 94 -1.22 6.39 5.72
N ALA A 95 -1.63 7.34 6.56
CA ALA A 95 -1.70 7.14 8.01
C ALA A 95 -2.70 6.03 8.36
N LYS A 96 -3.87 5.98 7.71
CA LYS A 96 -4.85 4.91 7.90
C LYS A 96 -4.33 3.53 7.50
N LEU A 97 -3.64 3.43 6.36
CA LEU A 97 -3.00 2.19 5.93
C LEU A 97 -1.95 1.71 6.92
N LYS A 98 -1.12 2.63 7.44
CA LYS A 98 -0.12 2.33 8.46
C LYS A 98 -0.79 1.85 9.76
N GLU A 99 -1.81 2.58 10.23
CA GLU A 99 -2.59 2.22 11.42
C GLU A 99 -3.22 0.82 11.27
N MET A 100 -3.76 0.49 10.10
CA MET A 100 -4.32 -0.85 9.83
C MET A 100 -3.26 -1.95 9.76
N ALA A 101 -2.08 -1.65 9.23
CA ALA A 101 -0.96 -2.58 9.22
C ALA A 101 -0.42 -2.83 10.64
N GLU A 102 -0.49 -1.83 11.53
CA GLU A 102 -0.12 -1.94 12.94
C GLU A 102 -1.21 -2.61 13.81
N LYS A 103 -2.50 -2.39 13.47
CA LYS A 103 -3.67 -2.95 14.19
C LYS A 103 -4.09 -4.33 13.74
N GLN A 104 -3.73 -4.76 12.53
CA GLN A 104 -3.64 -6.18 12.27
C GLN A 104 -2.62 -6.70 13.28
N PRO A 105 -3.00 -7.58 14.23
CA PRO A 105 -1.97 -8.37 14.87
C PRO A 105 -1.17 -8.97 13.72
N GLN A 106 0.12 -9.12 13.86
CA GLN A 106 0.90 -9.94 12.94
C GLN A 106 0.33 -11.36 12.99
N GLN A 107 -0.83 -11.63 12.39
CA GLN A 107 -1.57 -12.88 12.51
C GLN A 107 -0.86 -14.01 11.73
N ASN A 108 0.35 -13.74 11.21
CA ASN A 108 1.29 -14.70 10.66
C ASN A 108 2.77 -14.39 10.99
N GLN A 109 3.07 -13.54 11.99
CA GLN A 109 4.30 -13.74 12.75
C GLN A 109 3.84 -14.19 14.12
N PRO A 110 4.13 -15.43 14.58
CA PRO A 110 3.93 -15.71 15.99
C PRO A 110 4.56 -14.55 16.75
N GLN A 111 3.79 -13.92 17.63
CA GLN A 111 4.39 -13.16 18.71
C GLN A 111 5.39 -14.13 19.30
N GLN A 112 6.66 -13.96 18.96
CA GLN A 112 7.71 -14.66 19.65
C GLN A 112 7.55 -14.13 21.05
N GLU A 113 6.97 -14.93 21.94
CA GLU A 113 7.28 -14.87 23.37
C GLU A 113 8.73 -14.41 23.42
N GLN A 114 9.03 -13.22 23.95
CA GLN A 114 10.34 -12.60 23.79
C GLN A 114 11.42 -13.62 24.15
N ILE A 115 11.94 -14.33 23.15
CA ILE A 115 12.83 -15.43 23.40
C ILE A 115 14.12 -14.70 23.71
N GLU A 116 14.44 -14.59 24.99
CA GLU A 116 15.65 -13.91 25.41
C GLU A 116 16.82 -14.63 24.72
N PRO A 117 17.52 -13.96 23.78
CA PRO A 117 18.55 -14.63 23.02
C PRO A 117 19.70 -14.96 23.96
N SER A 118 20.17 -16.21 23.89
CA SER A 118 21.37 -16.60 24.62
C SER A 118 22.59 -15.79 24.13
N GLU A 119 23.67 -15.81 24.89
CA GLU A 119 24.95 -15.23 24.43
C GLU A 119 25.45 -15.89 23.13
N TYR A 120 25.18 -17.19 22.94
CA TYR A 120 25.46 -17.88 21.69
C TYR A 120 24.66 -17.27 20.53
N ALA A 121 23.35 -17.09 20.71
CA ALA A 121 22.49 -16.51 19.70
C ALA A 121 22.92 -15.07 19.34
N LYS A 122 23.27 -14.25 20.34
CA LYS A 122 23.80 -12.88 20.13
C LYS A 122 25.12 -12.89 19.36
N GLN A 123 26.05 -13.77 19.72
CA GLN A 123 27.33 -13.88 19.02
C GLN A 123 27.14 -14.35 17.58
N LEU A 124 26.24 -15.30 17.34
CA LEU A 124 25.90 -15.78 16.01
C LEU A 124 25.28 -14.68 15.14
N LYS A 125 24.38 -13.88 15.73
CA LYS A 125 23.79 -12.71 15.06
C LYS A 125 24.85 -11.72 14.59
N LYS A 126 25.82 -11.41 15.44
CA LYS A 126 26.94 -10.51 15.12
C LYS A 126 27.81 -11.05 13.98
N GLN A 127 28.09 -12.36 13.97
CA GLN A 127 28.85 -13.00 12.88
C GLN A 127 28.07 -12.96 11.57
N ALA A 128 26.76 -13.27 11.60
CA ALA A 128 25.91 -13.19 10.43
C ALA A 128 25.82 -11.76 9.86
N GLU A 129 25.79 -10.74 10.71
CA GLU A 129 25.86 -9.33 10.28
C GLU A 129 27.20 -8.98 9.61
N ALA A 130 28.31 -9.50 10.13
CA ALA A 130 29.62 -9.32 9.51
C ALA A 130 29.70 -9.99 8.11
N LEU A 131 29.04 -11.13 7.93
CA LEU A 131 28.89 -11.80 6.62
C LEU A 131 27.99 -10.98 5.68
N VAL A 132 26.89 -10.41 6.19
CA VAL A 132 26.01 -9.50 5.43
C VAL A 132 26.77 -8.25 4.96
N ALA A 133 27.63 -7.66 5.81
CA ALA A 133 28.47 -6.53 5.44
C ALA A 133 29.45 -6.87 4.31
N GLN A 134 29.85 -8.14 4.21
CA GLN A 134 30.66 -8.69 3.12
C GLN A 134 29.83 -9.19 1.92
N ARG A 135 28.51 -8.95 1.91
CA ARG A 135 27.53 -9.45 0.91
C ARG A 135 27.49 -10.98 0.79
N GLN A 136 27.91 -11.70 1.84
CA GLN A 136 27.87 -13.15 1.89
C GLN A 136 26.53 -13.63 2.46
N TYR A 137 25.45 -13.43 1.72
CA TYR A 137 24.08 -13.67 2.21
C TYR A 137 23.76 -15.16 2.40
N HIS A 138 24.19 -16.05 1.51
CA HIS A 138 24.06 -17.50 1.70
C HIS A 138 24.75 -17.97 2.97
N ALA A 139 26.01 -17.55 3.17
CA ALA A 139 26.77 -17.92 4.37
C ALA A 139 26.12 -17.39 5.66
N ALA A 140 25.61 -16.14 5.63
CA ALA A 140 24.88 -15.58 6.75
C ALA A 140 23.59 -16.34 7.05
N TYR A 141 22.84 -16.74 6.01
CA TYR A 141 21.61 -17.51 6.15
C TYR A 141 21.89 -18.90 6.72
N ASP A 142 22.84 -19.63 6.15
CA ASP A 142 23.23 -20.96 6.59
C ASP A 142 23.74 -20.96 8.03
N LEU A 143 24.53 -19.94 8.41
CA LEU A 143 25.02 -19.76 9.77
C LEU A 143 23.87 -19.66 10.77
N MET A 144 22.88 -18.82 10.48
CA MET A 144 21.71 -18.65 11.36
C MET A 144 20.82 -19.90 11.38
N GLN A 145 20.63 -20.58 10.24
CA GLN A 145 19.86 -21.82 10.15
C GLN A 145 20.49 -22.95 10.95
N LYS A 146 21.82 -23.11 10.87
CA LYS A 146 22.56 -24.06 11.71
C LYS A 146 22.46 -23.68 13.18
N GLY A 147 22.56 -22.40 13.49
CA GLY A 147 22.37 -21.89 14.84
C GLY A 147 21.03 -22.26 15.44
N LEU A 148 19.95 -22.19 14.66
CA LEU A 148 18.60 -22.54 15.07
C LEU A 148 18.47 -24.02 15.46
N GLN A 149 19.29 -24.90 14.88
CA GLN A 149 19.34 -26.33 15.24
C GLN A 149 20.11 -26.57 16.54
N VAL A 150 21.06 -25.70 16.89
CA VAL A 150 21.91 -25.81 18.08
C VAL A 150 21.25 -25.15 19.28
N ASP A 151 20.67 -23.98 19.07
CA ASP A 151 20.07 -23.14 20.09
C ASP A 151 18.74 -22.55 19.60
N PRO A 152 17.61 -23.04 20.16
CA PRO A 152 16.29 -22.55 19.81
C PRO A 152 16.10 -21.05 20.07
N THR A 153 16.89 -20.42 20.96
CA THR A 153 16.82 -18.98 21.21
C THR A 153 17.31 -18.12 20.06
N VAL A 154 17.99 -18.71 19.07
CA VAL A 154 18.29 -18.06 17.78
C VAL A 154 17.00 -17.66 17.06
N ALA A 155 15.88 -18.33 17.34
CA ALA A 155 14.56 -17.93 16.85
C ALA A 155 14.20 -16.48 17.22
N ALA A 156 14.75 -15.90 18.28
CA ALA A 156 14.60 -14.48 18.61
C ALA A 156 14.98 -13.53 17.46
N PHE A 157 15.79 -14.01 16.51
CA PHE A 157 16.22 -13.27 15.33
C PHE A 157 15.51 -13.71 14.05
N GLN A 158 14.33 -14.35 14.13
CA GLN A 158 13.62 -14.90 12.97
C GLN A 158 13.37 -13.84 11.87
N GLY A 159 12.99 -12.62 12.24
CA GLY A 159 12.81 -11.54 11.27
C GLY A 159 14.08 -11.18 10.50
N PHE A 160 15.28 -11.40 11.07
CA PHE A 160 16.54 -11.26 10.35
C PHE A 160 16.80 -12.46 9.43
N ILE A 161 16.49 -13.68 9.88
CA ILE A 161 16.62 -14.92 9.11
C ILE A 161 15.70 -14.89 7.87
N ASP A 162 14.47 -14.42 8.01
CA ASP A 162 13.51 -14.30 6.91
C ASP A 162 13.99 -13.32 5.83
N ARG A 163 14.59 -12.19 6.25
CA ARG A 163 15.21 -11.24 5.31
C ARG A 163 16.36 -11.88 4.54
N LEU A 164 17.23 -12.64 5.21
CA LEU A 164 18.32 -13.36 4.56
C LEU A 164 17.81 -14.39 3.55
N LYS A 165 16.79 -15.17 3.92
CA LYS A 165 16.14 -16.14 3.04
C LYS A 165 15.64 -15.50 1.74
N ASN A 166 14.98 -14.35 1.85
CA ASN A 166 14.46 -13.63 0.69
C ASN A 166 15.59 -13.14 -0.23
N VAL A 167 16.69 -12.62 0.33
CA VAL A 167 17.84 -12.17 -0.47
C VAL A 167 18.50 -13.35 -1.19
N VAL A 168 18.72 -14.46 -0.48
CA VAL A 168 19.28 -15.70 -1.06
C VAL A 168 18.42 -16.21 -2.21
N ALA A 169 17.09 -16.26 -2.03
CA ALA A 169 16.16 -16.70 -3.07
C ALA A 169 16.21 -15.79 -4.32
N ILE A 170 16.39 -14.48 -4.15
CA ILE A 170 16.55 -13.55 -5.27
C ILE A 170 17.88 -13.82 -5.99
N GLU A 171 18.99 -13.93 -5.26
CA GLU A 171 20.30 -14.20 -5.87
C GLU A 171 20.35 -15.52 -6.64
N ASP A 172 19.66 -16.54 -6.15
CA ASP A 172 19.57 -17.83 -6.84
C ASP A 172 18.70 -17.73 -8.10
N SER A 173 17.65 -16.90 -8.09
CA SER A 173 16.78 -16.68 -9.27
C SER A 173 17.43 -15.87 -10.39
N VAL A 174 18.43 -15.04 -10.08
CA VAL A 174 19.15 -14.19 -11.05
C VAL A 174 20.37 -14.90 -11.65
N LYS A 175 20.80 -16.04 -11.09
CA LYS A 175 21.94 -16.85 -11.58
C LYS A 175 21.56 -17.88 -12.65
N ILE A 176 20.30 -17.89 -13.11
CA ILE A 176 19.75 -18.75 -14.18
C ILE A 176 19.74 -17.98 -15.50
#